data_AF-A0A6G1I888-F1
#
_entry.id   AF-A0A6G1I888-F1
#
_cell.length_a   1.000
_cell.length_b   1.000
_cell.length_c   1.000
_cell.angle_alpha   90.00
_cell.angle_beta   90.00
_cell.angle_gamma   90.00
#
_symmetry.space_group_name_H-M   'P 1'
#
loop_
_entity.id
_entity.type
_entity.pdbx_description
1 polymer ?
#
loop_
_entity_poly.entity_id
_entity_poly.type
_entity_poly.pdbx_seq_one_letter_code
_entity_poly.pdbx_strand_id
1 'polypeptide(L)'
;MASPENTTQVLSPPAATEDAFQLPAEATESSSASALTTTTGTKKVKKIIKKVKKRRPARPQVDPATFKSEPPPQTGTIFNIWYNKWSGGDRDANTQHAAASRCNIARDSGYTRADNVPGSFFCLFFARGVCPRGKECEYLHRLPGLHDIFNPNVDCFGRDKFADYRDDMGGVGSFMRQNRTLYVGRIHVTDDIEEIVARHFAEWGQVERIRVLNNRGVAFVTYSNLANSEFAKEAMAHQPLDHEEVLNVRWATMDPNPQAAKREAAKIEEQAAEAIRKALPAAYVAELEGRDPEAKKRRKIEGSFGLPGYEAPDDVWYAKEKGDWIAQQRGIEEGEQQGLLEGGEEMGMIEAPPVEQQEMEQDAGGIFAGSTLAALRSRGVAFTTAQPKAPAQAGPLVGYGSDSDSD
;
A
#
# COMPACT_ATOMS: atom_id res chain seq x y z
N MET A 1 60.86 -12.04 -56.27
CA MET A 1 60.28 -13.22 -55.60
C MET A 1 58.81 -13.25 -55.97
N ALA A 2 58.42 -14.32 -56.66
CA ALA A 2 57.20 -14.40 -57.45
C ALA A 2 56.10 -15.19 -56.72
N SER A 3 54.86 -14.68 -56.85
CA SER A 3 53.58 -15.42 -56.93
C SER A 3 52.97 -15.99 -55.62
N PRO A 4 51.65 -16.26 -55.57
CA PRO A 4 50.53 -15.49 -56.14
C PRO A 4 49.25 -15.46 -55.26
N GLU A 5 48.29 -14.66 -55.74
CA GLU A 5 46.86 -14.62 -55.41
C GLU A 5 46.17 -15.99 -55.55
N ASN A 6 45.12 -16.23 -54.75
CA ASN A 6 44.20 -17.34 -54.99
C ASN A 6 42.73 -16.90 -54.88
N THR A 7 42.07 -16.86 -56.03
CA THR A 7 40.61 -16.79 -56.23
C THR A 7 40.15 -18.19 -56.62
N THR A 8 39.24 -18.84 -55.88
CA THR A 8 38.36 -19.88 -56.48
C THR A 8 37.10 -20.17 -55.64
N GLN A 9 35.96 -19.82 -56.26
CA GLN A 9 34.72 -20.58 -56.45
C GLN A 9 33.82 -21.09 -55.30
N VAL A 10 32.60 -20.57 -55.43
CA VAL A 10 31.27 -21.08 -55.09
C VAL A 10 31.07 -22.57 -55.41
N LEU A 11 30.50 -23.32 -54.46
CA LEU A 11 29.81 -24.60 -54.67
C LEU A 11 28.66 -24.75 -53.66
N SER A 12 27.42 -24.80 -54.17
CA SER A 12 26.21 -25.27 -53.46
C SER A 12 26.18 -26.81 -53.44
N PRO A 13 25.51 -27.47 -52.46
CA PRO A 13 24.21 -28.14 -52.74
C PRO A 13 23.34 -28.34 -51.45
N PRO A 14 22.28 -29.18 -51.45
CA PRO A 14 21.07 -29.14 -52.29
C PRO A 14 19.78 -29.01 -51.45
N ALA A 15 18.68 -28.81 -52.18
CA ALA A 15 17.31 -28.68 -51.71
C ALA A 15 16.76 -29.91 -50.96
N ALA A 16 15.92 -29.65 -49.97
CA ALA A 16 14.89 -30.57 -49.49
C ALA A 16 13.54 -29.83 -49.39
N THR A 17 12.54 -30.56 -49.82
CA THR A 17 11.17 -30.21 -50.22
C THR A 17 10.23 -29.86 -49.07
N GLU A 18 9.33 -28.92 -49.37
CA GLU A 18 7.88 -28.92 -49.12
C GLU A 18 7.34 -29.13 -47.69
N ASP A 19 6.69 -28.10 -47.15
CA ASP A 19 5.27 -28.22 -46.78
C ASP A 19 4.64 -26.82 -46.64
N ALA A 20 3.83 -26.46 -47.63
CA ALA A 20 3.01 -25.27 -47.65
C ALA A 20 1.60 -25.63 -47.13
N PHE A 21 1.25 -25.20 -45.92
CA PHE A 21 -0.13 -25.28 -45.44
C PHE A 21 -0.83 -23.92 -45.59
N GLN A 22 -1.66 -23.86 -46.63
CA GLN A 22 -2.52 -22.74 -46.99
C GLN A 22 -3.56 -22.45 -45.90
N LEU A 23 -3.67 -21.16 -45.53
CA LEU A 23 -4.81 -20.58 -44.83
C LEU A 23 -5.87 -20.20 -45.89
N PRO A 24 -7.17 -20.48 -45.68
CA PRO A 24 -8.21 -19.85 -46.48
C PRO A 24 -8.59 -18.50 -45.88
N ALA A 25 -8.61 -17.49 -46.75
CA ALA A 25 -9.27 -16.22 -46.56
C ALA A 25 -10.62 -16.25 -47.29
N GLU A 26 -11.68 -15.76 -46.65
CA GLU A 26 -12.92 -15.20 -47.24
C GLU A 26 -13.59 -14.42 -46.10
N ALA A 27 -13.73 -13.10 -46.19
CA ALA A 27 -14.68 -12.30 -46.98
C ALA A 27 -16.09 -12.26 -46.37
N THR A 28 -16.54 -11.01 -46.27
CA THR A 28 -17.75 -10.45 -45.67
C THR A 28 -19.04 -10.93 -46.35
N GLU A 29 -20.11 -11.17 -45.59
CA GLU A 29 -21.47 -10.79 -46.00
C GLU A 29 -22.46 -10.81 -44.83
N SER A 30 -23.28 -9.75 -44.80
CA SER A 30 -24.36 -9.48 -43.86
C SER A 30 -25.69 -9.92 -44.48
N SER A 31 -26.51 -10.68 -43.76
CA SER A 31 -27.97 -10.63 -43.91
C SER A 31 -28.72 -11.20 -42.71
N SER A 32 -29.82 -10.53 -42.39
CA SER A 32 -30.78 -10.73 -41.33
C SER A 32 -31.85 -11.76 -41.71
N ALA A 33 -32.21 -12.66 -40.79
CA ALA A 33 -33.56 -13.24 -40.71
C ALA A 33 -33.80 -13.93 -39.36
N SER A 34 -34.87 -13.51 -38.68
CA SER A 34 -35.46 -14.17 -37.51
C SER A 34 -36.07 -15.52 -37.88
N ALA A 35 -35.86 -16.54 -37.05
CA ALA A 35 -36.81 -17.64 -36.89
C ALA A 35 -36.68 -18.24 -35.47
N LEU A 36 -37.80 -18.19 -34.75
CA LEU A 36 -38.02 -18.72 -33.42
C LEU A 36 -38.44 -20.20 -33.56
N THR A 37 -37.68 -21.14 -33.01
CA THR A 37 -38.16 -22.51 -32.76
C THR A 37 -37.64 -23.06 -31.45
N THR A 38 -38.59 -23.38 -30.57
CA THR A 38 -38.43 -24.00 -29.27
C THR A 38 -38.19 -25.50 -29.43
N THR A 39 -37.03 -26.00 -28.99
CA THR A 39 -36.86 -27.43 -28.65
C THR A 39 -35.93 -27.56 -27.45
N THR A 40 -36.46 -28.21 -26.42
CA THR A 40 -35.82 -28.61 -25.16
C THR A 40 -34.62 -29.52 -25.41
N GLY A 41 -33.43 -29.11 -24.96
CA GLY A 41 -32.21 -29.92 -24.99
C GLY A 41 -31.29 -29.52 -23.84
N THR A 42 -30.99 -30.47 -22.96
CA THR A 42 -30.11 -30.32 -21.80
C THR A 42 -28.69 -29.96 -22.25
N LYS A 43 -28.32 -28.68 -22.09
CA LYS A 43 -26.98 -28.17 -22.44
C LYS A 43 -25.99 -28.54 -21.33
N LYS A 44 -25.15 -29.55 -21.58
CA LYS A 44 -23.91 -29.78 -20.84
C LYS A 44 -23.03 -28.53 -20.97
N VAL A 45 -22.80 -27.83 -19.86
CA VAL A 45 -21.92 -26.66 -19.81
C VAL A 45 -20.49 -27.12 -20.05
N LYS A 46 -20.02 -27.06 -21.30
CA LYS A 46 -18.60 -27.16 -21.62
C LYS A 46 -17.94 -25.92 -21.01
N LYS A 47 -17.10 -26.11 -19.98
CA LYS A 47 -16.23 -25.04 -19.46
C LYS A 47 -15.38 -24.54 -20.62
N ILE A 48 -15.71 -23.34 -21.11
CA ILE A 48 -14.87 -22.60 -22.04
C ILE A 48 -13.66 -22.17 -21.23
N ILE A 49 -12.60 -22.98 -21.24
CA ILE A 49 -11.28 -22.55 -20.79
C ILE A 49 -10.86 -21.48 -21.80
N LYS A 50 -11.14 -20.21 -21.50
CA LYS A 50 -10.58 -19.08 -22.25
C LYS A 50 -9.07 -19.25 -22.17
N LYS A 51 -8.43 -19.65 -23.29
CA LYS A 51 -6.98 -19.68 -23.42
C LYS A 51 -6.49 -18.28 -23.07
N VAL A 52 -5.93 -18.10 -21.87
CA VAL A 52 -5.30 -16.85 -21.46
C VAL A 52 -4.20 -16.60 -22.49
N LYS A 53 -4.38 -15.55 -23.31
CA LYS A 53 -3.44 -15.19 -24.37
C LYS A 53 -2.08 -15.00 -23.69
N LYS A 54 -1.09 -15.83 -24.04
CA LYS A 54 0.27 -15.72 -23.48
C LYS A 54 0.71 -14.28 -23.62
N ARG A 55 1.06 -13.64 -22.49
CA ARG A 55 1.53 -12.25 -22.50
C ARG A 55 2.76 -12.18 -23.40
N ARG A 56 2.86 -11.16 -24.24
CA ARG A 56 4.03 -10.93 -25.09
C ARG A 56 5.27 -10.62 -24.22
N PRO A 57 6.49 -10.89 -24.70
CA PRO A 57 7.69 -10.46 -23.99
C PRO A 57 7.76 -8.95 -23.87
N ALA A 58 8.34 -8.45 -22.77
CA ALA A 58 8.58 -7.02 -22.63
C ALA A 58 9.64 -6.55 -23.63
N ARG A 59 9.40 -5.39 -24.24
CA ARG A 59 10.30 -4.80 -25.24
C ARG A 59 11.45 -4.05 -24.54
N PRO A 60 12.71 -4.18 -25.00
CA PRO A 60 13.80 -3.26 -24.65
C PRO A 60 13.48 -1.84 -25.15
N GLN A 61 13.47 -0.85 -24.26
CA GLN A 61 13.04 0.51 -24.60
C GLN A 61 14.16 1.32 -25.25
N VAL A 62 15.38 1.17 -24.74
CA VAL A 62 16.57 1.89 -25.15
C VAL A 62 17.71 0.88 -25.30
N ASP A 63 18.57 1.08 -26.29
CA ASP A 63 19.73 0.22 -26.46
C ASP A 63 20.77 0.49 -25.35
N PRO A 64 21.42 -0.54 -24.81
CA PRO A 64 22.44 -0.37 -23.76
C PRO A 64 23.56 0.62 -24.14
N ALA A 65 23.87 0.74 -25.43
CA ALA A 65 24.90 1.65 -25.95
C ALA A 65 24.54 3.14 -25.86
N THR A 66 23.26 3.47 -25.69
CA THR A 66 22.78 4.85 -25.54
C THR A 66 23.13 5.42 -24.16
N PHE A 67 23.39 4.57 -23.16
CA PHE A 67 23.86 5.00 -21.85
C PHE A 67 25.32 5.44 -21.90
N LYS A 68 25.56 6.68 -22.32
CA LYS A 68 26.84 7.35 -22.16
C LYS A 68 26.85 8.06 -20.81
N SER A 69 27.85 7.76 -19.98
CA SER A 69 28.08 8.49 -18.73
C SER A 69 28.69 9.86 -19.06
N GLU A 70 27.86 10.78 -19.51
CA GLU A 70 28.29 12.17 -19.68
C GLU A 70 28.35 12.84 -18.30
N PRO A 71 29.44 13.55 -17.98
CA PRO A 71 29.52 14.33 -16.76
C PRO A 71 28.36 15.33 -16.69
N PRO A 72 27.81 15.61 -15.49
CA PRO A 72 26.73 16.58 -15.37
C PRO A 72 27.20 17.95 -15.89
N PRO A 73 26.30 18.74 -16.51
CA PRO A 73 26.65 20.04 -17.05
C PRO A 73 27.33 20.91 -15.99
N GLN A 74 28.32 21.69 -16.40
CA GLN A 74 29.09 22.52 -15.49
C GLN A 74 28.23 23.66 -14.95
N THR A 75 27.70 23.49 -13.74
CA THR A 75 26.89 24.50 -13.04
C THR A 75 27.68 25.27 -11.98
N GLY A 76 28.94 24.91 -11.73
CA GLY A 76 29.77 25.56 -10.71
C GLY A 76 31.27 25.52 -11.03
N THR A 77 32.05 26.01 -10.08
CA THR A 77 33.49 26.22 -10.24
C THR A 77 34.29 24.96 -9.91
N ILE A 78 33.88 24.21 -8.89
CA ILE A 78 34.60 23.02 -8.41
C ILE A 78 33.68 21.80 -8.47
N PHE A 79 34.10 20.73 -9.15
CA PHE A 79 33.36 19.47 -9.15
C PHE A 79 33.67 18.67 -7.88
N ASN A 80 32.65 18.41 -7.06
CA ASN A 80 32.76 17.60 -5.87
C ASN A 80 32.59 16.11 -6.22
N ILE A 81 33.69 15.36 -6.15
CA ILE A 81 33.76 13.93 -6.49
C ILE A 81 32.96 13.06 -5.51
N TRP A 82 32.83 13.46 -4.24
CA TRP A 82 32.10 12.66 -3.24
C TRP A 82 30.59 12.71 -3.47
N TYR A 83 30.07 13.89 -3.82
CA TYR A 83 28.63 14.09 -4.04
C TYR A 83 28.23 14.07 -5.51
N ASN A 84 29.17 13.86 -6.44
CA ASN A 84 29.02 14.00 -7.89
C ASN A 84 28.24 15.26 -8.31
N LYS A 85 28.58 16.39 -7.70
CA LYS A 85 27.89 17.68 -7.90
C LYS A 85 28.89 18.83 -8.02
N TRP A 86 28.53 19.84 -8.80
CA TRP A 86 29.30 21.09 -8.84
C TRP A 86 29.02 21.95 -7.59
N SER A 87 30.08 22.57 -7.09
CA SER A 87 30.11 23.48 -5.93
C SER A 87 30.55 24.88 -6.37
N GLY A 88 30.15 25.90 -5.62
CA GLY A 88 30.64 27.28 -5.81
C GLY A 88 30.16 27.96 -7.10
N GLY A 89 29.05 27.51 -7.67
CA GLY A 89 28.31 28.21 -8.71
C GLY A 89 27.08 28.93 -8.14
N ASP A 90 26.38 29.65 -9.00
CA ASP A 90 25.09 30.25 -8.66
C ASP A 90 24.11 29.15 -8.24
N ARG A 91 23.35 29.37 -7.15
CA ARG A 91 22.32 28.40 -6.70
C ARG A 91 21.04 28.54 -7.54
N ASP A 92 21.17 29.08 -8.73
CA ASP A 92 20.06 29.55 -9.53
C ASP A 92 19.42 28.46 -10.38
N ALA A 93 18.09 28.46 -10.26
CA ALA A 93 17.10 27.63 -10.91
C ALA A 93 17.32 26.10 -10.78
N ASN A 94 16.36 25.46 -10.11
CA ASN A 94 16.09 24.04 -10.25
C ASN A 94 15.66 23.75 -11.72
N THR A 95 16.65 23.77 -12.62
CA THR A 95 16.50 23.64 -14.06
C THR A 95 16.28 22.17 -14.33
N GLN A 96 15.01 21.82 -14.41
CA GLN A 96 14.58 20.47 -14.69
C GLN A 96 14.49 20.31 -16.20
N HIS A 97 15.26 19.37 -16.73
CA HIS A 97 15.25 19.04 -18.15
C HIS A 97 14.12 18.04 -18.42
N ALA A 98 13.57 18.09 -19.64
CA ALA A 98 12.60 17.08 -20.08
C ALA A 98 13.25 15.69 -20.08
N ALA A 99 12.48 14.67 -19.73
CA ALA A 99 12.92 13.29 -19.83
C ALA A 99 13.19 12.90 -21.30
N ALA A 100 14.22 12.10 -21.53
CA ALA A 100 14.63 11.71 -22.89
C ALA A 100 13.61 10.79 -23.59
N SER A 101 12.85 9.99 -22.83
CA SER A 101 11.84 9.07 -23.36
C SER A 101 10.68 8.90 -22.38
N ARG A 102 9.54 8.42 -22.90
CA ARG A 102 8.34 8.08 -22.13
C ARG A 102 7.96 6.63 -22.39
N CYS A 103 7.62 5.90 -21.34
CA CYS A 103 7.14 4.52 -21.48
C CYS A 103 5.75 4.47 -22.13
N ASN A 104 5.56 3.58 -23.09
CA ASN A 104 4.25 3.28 -23.65
C ASN A 104 3.78 1.91 -23.16
N ILE A 105 2.83 1.91 -22.23
CA ILE A 105 2.32 0.69 -21.60
C ILE A 105 1.80 -0.31 -22.64
N ALA A 106 1.08 0.16 -23.66
CA ALA A 106 0.50 -0.68 -24.69
C ALA A 106 1.52 -1.30 -25.65
N ARG A 107 2.79 -0.85 -25.65
CA ARG A 107 3.87 -1.43 -26.49
C ARG A 107 4.95 -2.12 -25.68
N ASP A 108 5.36 -1.51 -24.57
CA ASP A 108 6.54 -1.93 -23.81
C ASP A 108 6.22 -2.94 -22.71
N SER A 109 4.96 -3.00 -22.24
CA SER A 109 4.56 -3.97 -21.23
C SER A 109 4.57 -5.40 -21.78
N GLY A 110 4.99 -6.32 -20.92
CA GLY A 110 5.10 -7.73 -21.27
C GLY A 110 5.55 -8.59 -20.08
N TYR A 111 5.85 -9.85 -20.36
CA TYR A 111 6.49 -10.71 -19.37
C TYR A 111 7.99 -10.42 -19.29
N THR A 112 8.55 -10.54 -18.09
CA THR A 112 9.99 -10.46 -17.80
C THR A 112 10.44 -11.68 -16.98
N ARG A 113 11.71 -11.74 -16.57
CA ARG A 113 12.19 -12.80 -15.66
C ARG A 113 11.54 -12.71 -14.28
N ALA A 114 11.14 -11.50 -13.88
CA ALA A 114 10.49 -11.21 -12.62
C ALA A 114 9.13 -11.88 -12.47
N ASP A 115 8.38 -12.11 -13.57
CA ASP A 115 7.08 -12.77 -13.50
C ASP A 115 7.17 -14.23 -12.97
N ASN A 116 8.36 -14.85 -13.02
CA ASN A 116 8.59 -16.19 -12.45
C ASN A 116 8.88 -16.17 -10.95
N VAL A 117 9.27 -15.03 -10.39
CA VAL A 117 9.66 -14.89 -8.98
C VAL A 117 8.54 -14.15 -8.22
N PRO A 118 7.83 -14.81 -7.30
CA PRO A 118 6.78 -14.15 -6.53
C PRO A 118 7.37 -13.07 -5.62
N GLY A 119 6.65 -11.96 -5.44
CA GLY A 119 7.11 -10.83 -4.63
C GLY A 119 8.13 -9.91 -5.31
N SER A 120 8.33 -10.05 -6.61
CA SER A 120 9.16 -9.13 -7.39
C SER A 120 8.59 -7.72 -7.45
N PHE A 121 9.45 -6.71 -7.53
CA PHE A 121 9.08 -5.29 -7.65
C PHE A 121 9.00 -4.83 -9.10
N PHE A 122 8.40 -3.66 -9.33
CA PHE A 122 8.35 -3.03 -10.65
C PHE A 122 9.68 -2.40 -11.04
N CYS A 123 9.94 -2.33 -12.34
CA CYS A 123 11.16 -1.72 -12.84
C CYS A 123 11.03 -0.19 -12.88
N LEU A 124 11.88 0.52 -12.13
CA LEU A 124 11.93 1.98 -12.16
C LEU A 124 12.28 2.53 -13.55
N PHE A 125 13.24 1.91 -14.23
CA PHE A 125 13.65 2.29 -15.58
C PHE A 125 12.53 2.06 -16.60
N PHE A 126 11.69 1.03 -16.40
CA PHE A 126 10.52 0.79 -17.23
C PHE A 126 9.49 1.90 -17.07
N ALA A 127 9.20 2.33 -15.84
CA ALA A 127 8.30 3.47 -15.59
C ALA A 127 8.81 4.74 -16.30
N ARG A 128 10.13 4.99 -16.23
CA ARG A 128 10.79 6.12 -16.90
C ARG A 128 10.98 5.98 -18.42
N GLY A 129 10.67 4.82 -19.01
CA GLY A 129 10.79 4.64 -20.47
C GLY A 129 12.20 4.36 -20.98
N VAL A 130 13.14 3.95 -20.11
CA VAL A 130 14.57 3.80 -20.45
C VAL A 130 15.11 2.40 -20.17
N CYS A 131 14.30 1.39 -19.89
CA CYS A 131 14.82 0.07 -19.53
C CYS A 131 15.50 -0.65 -20.73
N PRO A 132 16.79 -1.01 -20.64
CA PRO A 132 17.48 -1.71 -21.73
C PRO A 132 17.27 -3.23 -21.72
N ARG A 133 16.83 -3.80 -20.59
CA ARG A 133 16.80 -5.26 -20.39
C ARG A 133 15.57 -5.94 -21.01
N GLY A 134 14.47 -5.22 -21.21
CA GLY A 134 13.22 -5.78 -21.77
C GLY A 134 12.80 -7.08 -21.09
N LYS A 135 12.64 -8.17 -21.86
CA LYS A 135 12.26 -9.52 -21.40
C LYS A 135 13.20 -10.11 -20.32
N GLU A 136 14.47 -9.71 -20.31
CA GLU A 136 15.49 -10.21 -19.40
C GLU A 136 15.57 -9.41 -18.10
N CYS A 137 14.67 -8.43 -17.91
CA CYS A 137 14.62 -7.64 -16.69
C CYS A 137 14.25 -8.50 -15.47
N GLU A 138 14.94 -8.26 -14.36
CA GLU A 138 14.71 -8.89 -13.04
C GLU A 138 13.52 -8.26 -12.30
N TYR A 139 13.00 -7.15 -12.84
CA TYR A 139 11.85 -6.43 -12.32
C TYR A 139 10.65 -6.53 -13.29
N LEU A 140 9.46 -6.29 -12.78
CA LEU A 140 8.20 -6.44 -13.52
C LEU A 140 8.00 -5.28 -14.52
N HIS A 141 7.59 -5.59 -15.76
CA HIS A 141 7.23 -4.61 -16.80
C HIS A 141 5.73 -4.64 -17.10
N ARG A 142 4.93 -4.21 -16.11
CA ARG A 142 3.48 -4.06 -16.20
C ARG A 142 3.02 -3.01 -15.18
N LEU A 143 1.76 -2.61 -15.25
CA LEU A 143 1.15 -1.77 -14.24
C LEU A 143 0.79 -2.58 -12.99
N PRO A 144 0.83 -1.98 -11.78
CA PRO A 144 0.36 -2.60 -10.56
C PRO A 144 -1.11 -3.01 -10.62
N GLY A 145 -1.38 -4.29 -10.38
CA GLY A 145 -2.73 -4.84 -10.27
C GLY A 145 -3.25 -4.87 -8.83
N LEU A 146 -4.47 -5.39 -8.65
CA LEU A 146 -5.08 -5.57 -7.32
C LEU A 146 -4.36 -6.61 -6.44
N HIS A 147 -3.63 -7.53 -7.07
CA HIS A 147 -2.92 -8.62 -6.37
C HIS A 147 -1.48 -8.26 -6.00
N ASP A 148 -0.98 -7.12 -6.49
CA ASP A 148 0.38 -6.66 -6.21
C ASP A 148 0.37 -5.83 -4.91
N ILE A 149 0.44 -6.54 -3.76
CA ILE A 149 0.42 -5.94 -2.42
C ILE A 149 1.85 -5.89 -1.87
N PHE A 150 2.32 -4.70 -1.49
CA PHE A 150 3.66 -4.48 -0.94
C PHE A 150 3.60 -4.11 0.54
N ASN A 151 4.74 -4.28 1.23
CA ASN A 151 4.90 -3.81 2.60
C ASN A 151 4.80 -2.27 2.63
N PRO A 152 4.04 -1.66 3.56
CA PRO A 152 3.95 -0.21 3.71
C PRO A 152 5.28 0.55 3.81
N ASN A 153 6.37 -0.11 4.24
CA ASN A 153 7.69 0.51 4.36
C ASN A 153 8.45 0.60 3.02
N VAL A 154 7.97 -0.09 1.98
CA VAL A 154 8.66 -0.22 0.69
C VAL A 154 7.71 0.20 -0.43
N ASP A 155 8.19 1.05 -1.34
CA ASP A 155 7.49 1.45 -2.56
C ASP A 155 7.37 0.27 -3.55
N CYS A 156 6.42 0.31 -4.48
CA CYS A 156 6.23 -0.65 -5.56
C CYS A 156 7.50 -0.94 -6.41
N PHE A 157 8.50 -0.06 -6.37
CA PHE A 157 9.82 -0.22 -6.99
C PHE A 157 10.88 -0.92 -6.11
N GLY A 158 10.56 -1.29 -4.87
CA GLY A 158 11.51 -1.91 -3.94
C GLY A 158 12.42 -0.92 -3.20
N ARG A 159 12.07 0.38 -3.18
CA ARG A 159 12.81 1.43 -2.47
C ARG A 159 12.20 1.66 -1.09
N ASP A 160 13.04 1.87 -0.09
CA ASP A 160 12.58 2.17 1.27
C ASP A 160 11.93 3.57 1.35
N LYS A 161 10.82 3.64 2.08
CA LYS A 161 10.14 4.89 2.43
C LYS A 161 10.73 5.49 3.70
N PHE A 162 10.59 6.81 3.82
CA PHE A 162 11.07 7.55 4.98
C PHE A 162 9.96 7.76 6.02
N ALA A 163 10.32 8.14 7.24
CA ALA A 163 9.33 8.50 8.26
C ALA A 163 8.59 9.78 7.88
N ASP A 164 9.32 10.81 7.46
CA ASP A 164 8.79 12.10 7.05
C ASP A 164 8.92 12.33 5.54
N TYR A 165 8.06 13.20 5.00
CA TYR A 165 8.22 13.70 3.65
C TYR A 165 9.41 14.67 3.57
N ARG A 166 10.01 14.78 2.40
CA ARG A 166 10.97 15.84 2.10
C ARG A 166 10.24 17.18 2.02
N ASP A 167 10.92 18.29 2.32
CA ASP A 167 10.38 19.65 2.23
C ASP A 167 9.81 20.00 0.85
N ASP A 168 10.40 19.45 -0.21
CA ASP A 168 9.97 19.63 -1.60
C ASP A 168 8.86 18.65 -2.01
N MET A 169 8.33 17.84 -1.09
CA MET A 169 7.37 16.74 -1.34
C MET A 169 7.80 15.79 -2.47
N GLY A 170 9.12 15.70 -2.73
CA GLY A 170 9.71 14.81 -3.71
C GLY A 170 9.99 13.41 -3.15
N GLY A 171 10.68 12.58 -3.94
CA GLY A 171 11.18 11.28 -3.49
C GLY A 171 10.10 10.19 -3.31
N VAL A 172 10.39 9.19 -2.47
CA VAL A 172 9.62 7.94 -2.32
C VAL A 172 8.33 8.12 -1.50
N GLY A 173 8.27 9.20 -0.70
CA GLY A 173 7.17 9.47 0.22
C GLY A 173 7.42 8.88 1.63
N SER A 174 6.41 9.02 2.48
CA SER A 174 6.44 8.57 3.88
C SER A 174 5.64 7.28 4.08
N PHE A 175 6.07 6.41 5.00
CA PHE A 175 5.29 5.25 5.44
C PHE A 175 4.27 5.60 6.54
N MET A 176 4.43 6.71 7.26
CA MET A 176 3.51 7.15 8.33
C MET A 176 2.15 7.58 7.76
N ARG A 177 2.13 8.17 6.56
CA ARG A 177 0.91 8.61 5.89
C ARG A 177 0.81 8.00 4.51
N GLN A 178 -0.22 7.17 4.31
CA GLN A 178 -0.56 6.63 2.99
C GLN A 178 -1.10 7.74 2.09
N ASN A 179 -0.29 8.16 1.11
CA ASN A 179 -0.69 9.17 0.14
C ASN A 179 -0.93 8.52 -1.22
N ARG A 180 -2.14 8.72 -1.75
CA ARG A 180 -2.57 8.27 -3.08
C ARG A 180 -2.73 9.40 -4.08
N THR A 181 -2.49 10.63 -3.63
CA THR A 181 -2.74 11.86 -4.39
C THR A 181 -1.42 12.47 -4.82
N LEU A 182 -1.31 12.73 -6.12
CA LEU A 182 -0.18 13.39 -6.74
C LEU A 182 -0.51 14.85 -7.03
N TYR A 183 0.43 15.73 -6.70
CA TYR A 183 0.49 17.09 -7.19
C TYR A 183 1.17 17.10 -8.55
N VAL A 184 0.53 17.70 -9.54
CA VAL A 184 1.08 17.90 -10.88
C VAL A 184 1.09 19.41 -11.13
N GLY A 185 2.28 19.98 -11.29
CA GLY A 185 2.46 21.40 -11.53
C GLY A 185 3.22 21.69 -12.81
N ARG A 186 3.26 22.97 -13.17
CA ARG A 186 3.83 23.48 -14.44
C ARG A 186 3.07 22.97 -15.66
N ILE A 187 1.74 22.88 -15.54
CA ILE A 187 0.85 22.57 -16.65
C ILE A 187 0.50 23.88 -17.36
N HIS A 188 0.59 23.90 -18.68
CA HIS A 188 0.21 25.00 -19.54
C HIS A 188 -1.30 25.17 -19.49
N VAL A 189 -1.76 26.40 -19.31
CA VAL A 189 -3.17 26.68 -19.10
C VAL A 189 -3.89 26.73 -20.46
N THR A 190 -4.69 25.71 -20.74
CA THR A 190 -5.66 25.64 -21.85
C THR A 190 -7.07 25.34 -21.32
N ASP A 191 -8.08 25.36 -22.19
CA ASP A 191 -9.46 25.05 -21.79
C ASP A 191 -9.66 23.53 -21.62
N ASP A 192 -8.84 22.74 -22.31
CA ASP A 192 -8.89 21.29 -22.47
C ASP A 192 -7.90 20.53 -21.54
N ILE A 193 -7.31 21.22 -20.55
CA ILE A 193 -6.37 20.62 -19.57
C ILE A 193 -6.96 19.40 -18.87
N GLU A 194 -8.23 19.46 -18.47
CA GLU A 194 -8.87 18.37 -17.73
C GLU A 194 -8.86 17.06 -18.53
N GLU A 195 -9.15 17.15 -19.83
CA GLU A 195 -9.14 16.01 -20.74
C GLU A 195 -7.72 15.48 -20.98
N ILE A 196 -6.75 16.38 -21.14
CA ILE A 196 -5.34 16.02 -21.36
C ILE A 196 -4.78 15.30 -20.13
N VAL A 197 -4.99 15.86 -18.94
CA VAL A 197 -4.56 15.25 -17.66
C VAL A 197 -5.27 13.91 -17.47
N ALA A 198 -6.58 13.83 -17.70
CA ALA A 198 -7.32 12.58 -17.60
C ALA A 198 -6.78 11.51 -18.56
N ARG A 199 -6.56 11.86 -19.83
CA ARG A 199 -6.05 10.95 -20.86
C ARG A 199 -4.71 10.34 -20.47
N HIS A 200 -3.75 11.16 -20.06
CA HIS A 200 -2.40 10.68 -19.76
C HIS A 200 -2.27 10.00 -18.39
N PHE A 201 -2.97 10.48 -17.35
CA PHE A 201 -2.90 9.85 -16.02
C PHE A 201 -3.74 8.57 -15.93
N ALA A 202 -4.83 8.44 -16.71
CA ALA A 202 -5.62 7.22 -16.75
C ALA A 202 -4.86 6.00 -17.30
N GLU A 203 -3.80 6.22 -18.10
CA GLU A 203 -2.97 5.13 -18.62
C GLU A 203 -2.23 4.38 -17.51
N TRP A 204 -1.83 5.06 -16.44
CA TRP A 204 -0.95 4.51 -15.40
C TRP A 204 -1.69 3.74 -14.30
N GLY A 205 -3.01 3.81 -14.26
CA GLY A 205 -3.80 3.09 -13.27
C GLY A 205 -5.21 3.65 -13.12
N GLN A 206 -6.01 2.99 -12.28
CA GLN A 206 -7.36 3.44 -12.01
C GLN A 206 -7.33 4.72 -11.16
N VAL A 207 -7.80 5.81 -11.77
CA VAL A 207 -7.94 7.12 -11.13
C VAL A 207 -9.29 7.20 -10.42
N GLU A 208 -9.28 7.67 -9.19
CA GLU A 208 -10.49 7.93 -8.41
C GLU A 208 -11.04 9.32 -8.66
N ARG A 209 -10.16 10.33 -8.61
CA ARG A 209 -10.54 11.73 -8.73
C ARG A 209 -9.43 12.53 -9.38
N ILE A 210 -9.81 13.41 -10.29
CA ILE A 210 -8.95 14.45 -10.86
C ILE A 210 -9.54 15.79 -10.47
N ARG A 211 -8.71 16.69 -9.95
CA ARG A 211 -9.08 18.08 -9.67
C ARG A 211 -8.05 18.99 -10.32
N VAL A 212 -8.46 19.71 -11.36
CA VAL A 212 -7.61 20.70 -12.03
C VAL A 212 -7.93 22.09 -11.51
N LEU A 213 -6.90 22.91 -11.32
CA LEU A 213 -6.98 24.33 -10.99
C LEU A 213 -6.38 25.12 -12.16
N ASN A 214 -7.22 25.49 -13.13
CA ASN A 214 -6.81 26.16 -14.37
C ASN A 214 -6.04 27.46 -14.08
N ASN A 215 -6.50 28.25 -13.09
CA ASN A 215 -5.87 29.51 -12.71
C ASN A 215 -4.39 29.39 -12.28
N ARG A 216 -3.96 28.20 -11.84
CA ARG A 216 -2.59 27.95 -11.35
C ARG A 216 -1.79 27.00 -12.23
N GLY A 217 -2.40 26.38 -13.24
CA GLY A 217 -1.75 25.31 -14.01
C GLY A 217 -1.33 24.13 -13.13
N VAL A 218 -2.20 23.76 -12.18
CA VAL A 218 -1.95 22.67 -11.21
C VAL A 218 -3.09 21.67 -11.25
N ALA A 219 -2.77 20.38 -11.17
CA ALA A 219 -3.75 19.31 -11.01
C ALA A 219 -3.41 18.44 -9.80
N PHE A 220 -4.46 17.89 -9.18
CA PHE A 220 -4.38 16.86 -8.15
C PHE A 220 -5.03 15.59 -8.68
N VAL A 221 -4.25 14.51 -8.72
CA VAL A 221 -4.70 13.21 -9.24
C VAL A 221 -4.65 12.20 -8.11
N THR A 222 -5.81 11.69 -7.69
CA THR A 222 -5.95 10.66 -6.66
C THR A 222 -6.18 9.31 -7.32
N TYR A 223 -5.31 8.35 -7.06
CA TYR A 223 -5.45 6.96 -7.53
C TYR A 223 -6.19 6.09 -6.51
N SER A 224 -6.78 4.99 -6.98
CA SER A 224 -7.38 3.98 -6.10
C SER A 224 -6.31 3.25 -5.25
N ASN A 225 -5.25 2.79 -5.92
CA ASN A 225 -4.16 2.04 -5.32
C ASN A 225 -2.94 2.92 -5.10
N LEU A 226 -2.28 2.72 -3.95
CA LEU A 226 -1.02 3.42 -3.62
C LEU A 226 0.10 3.07 -4.62
N ALA A 227 0.25 1.80 -4.99
CA ALA A 227 1.24 1.37 -5.98
C ALA A 227 1.10 2.07 -7.33
N ASN A 228 -0.14 2.33 -7.78
CA ASN A 228 -0.38 3.07 -9.03
C ASN A 228 0.05 4.54 -8.91
N SER A 229 -0.17 5.17 -7.76
CA SER A 229 0.27 6.55 -7.52
C SER A 229 1.80 6.69 -7.51
N GLU A 230 2.50 5.73 -6.90
CA GLU A 230 3.96 5.69 -6.89
C GLU A 230 4.51 5.48 -8.30
N PHE A 231 3.93 4.53 -9.03
CA PHE A 231 4.32 4.21 -10.39
C PHE A 231 4.11 5.41 -11.33
N ALA A 232 2.93 6.02 -11.27
CA ALA A 232 2.57 7.18 -12.08
C ALA A 232 3.46 8.39 -11.76
N LYS A 233 3.84 8.59 -10.49
CA LYS A 233 4.75 9.68 -10.11
C LYS A 233 6.08 9.59 -10.82
N GLU A 234 6.72 8.42 -10.82
CA GLU A 234 8.02 8.24 -11.50
C GLU A 234 7.89 8.23 -13.03
N ALA A 235 6.76 7.75 -13.55
CA ALA A 235 6.52 7.69 -14.99
C ALA A 235 6.25 9.06 -15.62
N MET A 236 5.52 9.93 -14.93
CA MET A 236 5.13 11.27 -15.41
C MET A 236 6.08 12.39 -14.95
N ALA A 237 7.03 12.12 -14.06
CA ALA A 237 8.02 13.10 -13.65
C ALA A 237 8.88 13.55 -14.85
N HIS A 238 9.02 14.86 -15.04
CA HIS A 238 9.79 15.47 -16.12
C HIS A 238 9.30 15.16 -17.54
N GLN A 239 8.09 14.60 -17.69
CA GLN A 239 7.50 14.34 -18.98
C GLN A 239 6.77 15.57 -19.50
N PRO A 240 6.68 15.73 -20.83
CA PRO A 240 5.71 16.61 -21.45
C PRO A 240 4.32 15.99 -21.56
N LEU A 241 3.32 16.86 -21.48
CA LEU A 241 1.96 16.60 -21.98
C LEU A 241 1.92 16.98 -23.46
N ASP A 242 0.87 17.69 -23.91
CA ASP A 242 0.65 18.05 -25.31
C ASP A 242 1.36 19.36 -25.73
N HIS A 243 1.85 20.16 -24.77
CA HIS A 243 2.44 21.49 -25.03
C HIS A 243 3.95 21.60 -24.70
N GLU A 244 4.69 20.49 -24.75
CA GLU A 244 6.16 20.43 -24.53
C GLU A 244 6.67 20.99 -23.18
N GLU A 245 5.77 21.14 -22.20
CA GLU A 245 6.12 21.55 -20.84
C GLU A 245 6.88 20.46 -20.07
N VAL A 246 7.66 20.85 -19.06
CA VAL A 246 8.29 19.88 -18.15
C VAL A 246 7.47 19.80 -16.87
N LEU A 247 6.66 18.75 -16.77
CA LEU A 247 5.83 18.52 -15.61
C LEU A 247 6.65 18.33 -14.34
N ASN A 248 6.10 18.89 -13.25
CA ASN A 248 6.64 18.73 -11.92
C ASN A 248 5.66 17.92 -11.07
N VAL A 249 6.00 16.63 -10.87
CA VAL A 249 5.15 15.69 -10.14
C VAL A 249 5.69 15.44 -8.74
N ARG A 250 4.85 15.68 -7.72
CA ARG A 250 5.19 15.59 -6.30
C ARG A 250 4.09 14.89 -5.52
N TRP A 251 4.39 14.50 -4.29
CA TRP A 251 3.38 14.06 -3.34
C TRP A 251 2.48 15.24 -2.95
N ALA A 252 1.16 15.03 -2.98
CA ALA A 252 0.24 16.08 -2.56
C ALA A 252 0.30 16.30 -1.05
N THR A 253 0.14 17.55 -0.62
CA THR A 253 -0.19 17.86 0.78
C THR A 253 -1.67 17.61 1.03
N MET A 254 -2.09 17.58 2.30
CA MET A 254 -3.51 17.50 2.65
C MET A 254 -4.27 18.66 2.01
N ASP A 255 -5.49 18.40 1.52
CA ASP A 255 -6.35 19.45 0.99
C ASP A 255 -6.75 20.40 2.13
N PRO A 256 -6.51 21.72 2.02
CA PRO A 256 -6.89 22.68 3.06
C PRO A 256 -8.40 22.75 3.31
N ASN A 257 -9.24 22.28 2.39
CA ASN A 257 -10.69 22.31 2.56
C ASN A 257 -11.15 21.29 3.63
N PRO A 258 -11.80 21.71 4.72
CA PRO A 258 -12.26 20.80 5.79
C PRO A 258 -13.25 19.74 5.30
N GLN A 259 -14.06 20.04 4.28
CA GLN A 259 -14.99 19.05 3.70
C GLN A 259 -14.25 17.93 2.95
N ALA A 260 -13.13 18.27 2.28
CA ALA A 260 -12.30 17.30 1.59
C ALA A 260 -11.57 16.40 2.60
N ALA A 261 -11.02 17.00 3.66
CA ALA A 261 -10.41 16.26 4.76
C ALA A 261 -11.40 15.30 5.44
N LYS A 262 -12.64 15.73 5.69
CA LYS A 262 -13.69 14.87 6.26
C LYS A 262 -14.03 13.69 5.34
N ARG A 263 -14.08 13.91 4.02
CA ARG A 263 -14.34 12.84 3.04
C ARG A 263 -13.20 11.83 3.00
N GLU A 264 -11.96 12.30 3.02
CA GLU A 264 -10.78 11.43 3.04
C GLU A 264 -10.70 10.65 4.34
N ALA A 265 -10.96 11.28 5.49
CA ALA A 265 -11.03 10.61 6.79
C ALA A 265 -12.12 9.53 6.82
N ALA A 266 -13.33 9.84 6.35
CA ALA A 266 -14.43 8.87 6.27
C ALA A 266 -14.07 7.68 5.37
N LYS A 267 -13.34 7.93 4.27
CA LYS A 267 -12.88 6.86 3.39
C LYS A 267 -11.79 6.00 4.03
N ILE A 268 -10.84 6.61 4.74
CA ILE A 268 -9.81 5.88 5.48
C ILE A 268 -10.47 5.02 6.57
N GLU A 269 -11.48 5.55 7.27
CA GLU A 269 -12.27 4.83 8.27
C GLU A 269 -13.05 3.66 7.66
N GLU A 270 -13.70 3.85 6.49
CA GLU A 270 -14.37 2.77 5.76
C GLU A 270 -13.40 1.66 5.34
N GLN A 271 -12.23 2.03 4.81
CA GLN A 271 -11.19 1.07 4.44
C GLN A 271 -10.61 0.33 5.65
N ALA A 272 -10.44 1.03 6.77
CA ALA A 272 -10.03 0.42 8.03
C ALA A 272 -11.11 -0.55 8.53
N ALA A 273 -12.39 -0.16 8.44
CA ALA A 273 -13.52 -1.02 8.83
C ALA A 273 -13.60 -2.27 7.94
N GLU A 274 -13.39 -2.15 6.62
CA GLU A 274 -13.35 -3.31 5.72
C GLU A 274 -12.19 -4.25 6.05
N ALA A 275 -11.00 -3.70 6.32
CA ALA A 275 -9.84 -4.47 6.74
C ALA A 275 -10.07 -5.19 8.07
N ILE A 276 -10.72 -4.52 9.03
CA ILE A 276 -11.09 -5.09 10.34
C ILE A 276 -12.16 -6.18 10.16
N ARG A 277 -13.19 -5.96 9.33
CA ARG A 277 -14.20 -6.99 9.01
C ARG A 277 -13.58 -8.23 8.38
N LYS A 278 -12.56 -8.05 7.54
CA LYS A 278 -11.82 -9.17 6.94
C LYS A 278 -10.90 -9.89 7.93
N ALA A 279 -10.39 -9.19 8.94
CA ALA A 279 -9.51 -9.75 9.96
C ALA A 279 -10.27 -10.45 11.10
N LEU A 280 -11.48 -9.98 11.42
CA LEU A 280 -12.32 -10.56 12.46
C LEU A 280 -12.92 -11.91 12.03
N PRO A 281 -13.16 -12.84 12.97
CA PRO A 281 -13.84 -14.10 12.68
C PRO A 281 -15.22 -13.86 12.04
N ALA A 282 -15.54 -14.63 11.00
CA ALA A 282 -16.79 -14.47 10.25
C ALA A 282 -18.03 -14.61 11.15
N ALA A 283 -17.98 -15.47 12.17
CA ALA A 283 -19.05 -15.62 13.16
C ALA A 283 -19.29 -14.32 13.95
N TYR A 284 -18.22 -13.63 14.35
CA TYR A 284 -18.30 -12.37 15.09
C TYR A 284 -18.84 -11.23 14.23
N VAL A 285 -18.42 -11.15 12.97
CA VAL A 285 -18.96 -10.18 12.01
C VAL A 285 -20.44 -10.45 11.74
N ALA A 286 -20.85 -11.72 11.58
CA ALA A 286 -22.25 -12.09 11.36
C ALA A 286 -23.15 -11.77 12.57
N GLU A 287 -22.61 -11.85 13.79
CA GLU A 287 -23.29 -11.41 15.01
C GLU A 287 -23.48 -9.88 15.02
N LEU A 288 -22.42 -9.11 14.75
CA LEU A 288 -22.47 -7.64 14.68
C LEU A 288 -23.40 -7.11 13.59
N GLU A 289 -23.40 -7.76 12.41
CA GLU A 289 -24.28 -7.40 11.30
C GLU A 289 -25.73 -7.88 11.50
N GLY A 290 -26.03 -8.60 12.60
CA GLY A 290 -27.36 -9.14 12.90
C GLY A 290 -27.85 -10.14 11.85
N ARG A 291 -26.93 -10.70 11.05
CA ARG A 291 -27.22 -11.62 9.95
C ARG A 291 -27.52 -13.03 10.45
N ASP A 292 -27.23 -13.31 11.73
CA ASP A 292 -27.43 -14.61 12.37
C ASP A 292 -28.46 -14.57 13.53
N PRO A 293 -29.77 -14.52 13.23
CA PRO A 293 -30.81 -14.67 14.25
C PRO A 293 -30.83 -16.08 14.85
N GLU A 294 -30.16 -17.06 14.23
CA GLU A 294 -30.03 -18.42 14.75
C GLU A 294 -28.97 -18.52 15.84
N ALA A 295 -27.86 -17.79 15.77
CA ALA A 295 -26.89 -17.69 16.87
C ALA A 295 -27.56 -17.20 18.16
N LYS A 296 -28.46 -16.21 18.07
CA LYS A 296 -29.23 -15.71 19.22
C LYS A 296 -30.20 -16.74 19.77
N LYS A 297 -30.80 -17.57 18.90
CA LYS A 297 -31.64 -18.71 19.30
C LYS A 297 -30.82 -19.83 19.93
N ARG A 298 -29.64 -20.16 19.38
CA ARG A 298 -28.70 -21.15 19.92
C ARG A 298 -28.19 -20.72 21.29
N ARG A 299 -27.77 -19.47 21.46
CA ARG A 299 -27.41 -18.90 22.77
C ARG A 299 -28.59 -18.91 23.76
N LYS A 300 -29.82 -18.69 23.31
CA LYS A 300 -31.01 -18.78 24.18
C LYS A 300 -31.35 -20.22 24.58
N ILE A 301 -31.11 -21.19 23.69
CA ILE A 301 -31.32 -22.62 23.97
C ILE A 301 -30.22 -23.13 24.91
N GLU A 302 -28.95 -22.83 24.63
CA GLU A 302 -27.81 -23.23 25.47
C GLU A 302 -27.78 -22.50 26.82
N GLY A 303 -28.08 -21.19 26.84
CA GLY A 303 -28.13 -20.38 28.06
C GLY A 303 -29.31 -20.70 28.98
N SER A 304 -30.30 -21.44 28.48
CA SER A 304 -31.39 -21.95 29.31
C SER A 304 -30.98 -23.16 30.15
N PHE A 305 -29.85 -23.83 29.84
CA PHE A 305 -29.35 -25.03 30.53
C PHE A 305 -30.43 -26.09 30.84
N GLY A 306 -31.53 -26.13 30.07
CA GLY A 306 -32.68 -27.02 30.31
C GLY A 306 -33.63 -26.59 31.46
N LEU A 307 -33.42 -25.44 32.08
CA LEU A 307 -34.23 -24.89 33.17
C LEU A 307 -35.25 -23.87 32.63
N PRO A 308 -36.57 -24.11 32.82
CA PRO A 308 -37.60 -23.20 32.34
C PRO A 308 -37.51 -21.83 33.05
N GLY A 309 -37.23 -20.78 32.28
CA GLY A 309 -37.19 -19.39 32.75
C GLY A 309 -35.83 -18.89 33.24
N TYR A 310 -34.76 -19.69 33.14
CA TYR A 310 -33.41 -19.26 33.48
C TYR A 310 -32.69 -18.71 32.24
N GLU A 311 -32.11 -17.51 32.35
CA GLU A 311 -31.26 -16.91 31.32
C GLU A 311 -29.89 -16.66 31.95
N ALA A 312 -28.87 -17.39 31.49
CA ALA A 312 -27.53 -17.29 32.04
C ALA A 312 -26.96 -15.86 31.90
N PRO A 313 -26.45 -15.24 32.98
CA PRO A 313 -25.82 -13.92 32.93
C PRO A 313 -24.62 -13.87 31.96
N ASP A 314 -24.36 -12.70 31.39
CA ASP A 314 -23.30 -12.47 30.39
C ASP A 314 -21.91 -12.92 30.87
N ASP A 315 -21.63 -12.82 32.18
CA ASP A 315 -20.37 -13.26 32.78
C ASP A 315 -20.10 -14.77 32.61
N VAL A 316 -21.16 -15.59 32.62
CA VAL A 316 -21.07 -17.05 32.44
C VAL A 316 -20.76 -17.39 30.99
N TRP A 317 -21.32 -16.62 30.05
CA TRP A 317 -21.00 -16.74 28.63
C TRP A 317 -19.57 -16.33 28.32
N TYR A 318 -19.10 -15.23 28.91
CA TYR A 318 -17.72 -14.78 28.75
C TYR A 318 -16.72 -15.79 29.32
N ALA A 319 -17.04 -16.42 30.46
CA ALA A 319 -16.22 -17.48 31.04
C ALA A 319 -16.17 -18.73 30.14
N LYS A 320 -17.30 -19.13 29.54
CA LYS A 320 -17.38 -20.24 28.58
C LYS A 320 -16.57 -19.96 27.30
N GLU A 321 -16.80 -18.82 26.64
CA GLU A 321 -16.06 -18.44 25.42
C GLU A 321 -14.56 -18.31 25.68
N LYS A 322 -14.16 -17.78 26.83
CA LYS A 322 -12.75 -17.71 27.24
C LYS A 322 -12.17 -19.10 27.47
N GLY A 323 -12.92 -20.01 28.07
CA GLY A 323 -12.53 -21.41 28.24
C GLY A 323 -12.34 -22.13 26.91
N ASP A 324 -13.28 -21.98 25.99
CA ASP A 324 -13.24 -22.57 24.65
C ASP A 324 -12.09 -22.00 23.80
N TRP A 325 -11.84 -20.68 23.89
CA TRP A 325 -10.70 -20.05 23.24
C TRP A 325 -9.35 -20.57 23.76
N ILE A 326 -9.21 -20.72 25.09
CA ILE A 326 -8.01 -21.30 25.71
C ILE A 326 -7.83 -22.76 25.30
N ALA A 327 -8.91 -23.55 25.26
CA ALA A 327 -8.88 -24.95 24.84
C ALA A 327 -8.47 -25.09 23.36
N GLN A 328 -9.01 -24.25 22.49
CA GLN A 328 -8.68 -24.21 21.07
C GLN A 328 -7.22 -23.79 20.83
N GLN A 329 -6.69 -22.87 21.63
CA GLN A 329 -5.29 -22.44 21.56
C GLN A 329 -4.31 -23.53 22.05
N ARG A 330 -4.77 -24.43 22.92
CA ARG A 330 -4.01 -25.57 23.44
C ARG A 330 -4.22 -26.87 22.64
N GLY A 331 -5.08 -26.85 21.62
CA GLY A 331 -5.33 -28.00 20.74
C GLY A 331 -6.06 -29.16 21.39
N ILE A 332 -6.88 -28.89 22.42
CA ILE A 332 -7.70 -29.91 23.10
C ILE A 332 -9.03 -30.02 22.36
N GLU A 333 -9.34 -31.21 21.81
CA GLU A 333 -10.58 -31.45 21.06
C GLU A 333 -11.81 -31.47 21.99
N GLU A 334 -12.97 -31.06 21.46
CA GLU A 334 -14.27 -30.88 22.16
C GLU A 334 -14.75 -32.10 22.97
N GLY A 335 -14.17 -33.28 22.77
CA GLY A 335 -14.51 -34.52 23.47
C GLY A 335 -13.93 -34.69 24.88
N GLU A 336 -12.88 -33.93 25.25
CA GLU A 336 -12.28 -34.01 26.61
C GLU A 336 -12.87 -33.02 27.62
N GLN A 337 -13.83 -32.19 27.21
CA GLN A 337 -14.46 -31.21 28.12
C GLN A 337 -15.41 -31.86 29.15
N GLN A 338 -15.87 -33.09 28.91
CA GLN A 338 -16.76 -33.80 29.85
C GLN A 338 -16.01 -34.47 31.02
N GLY A 339 -14.68 -34.60 30.95
CA GLY A 339 -13.88 -35.35 31.94
C GLY A 339 -13.17 -34.50 33.00
N LEU A 340 -13.19 -33.18 32.91
CA LEU A 340 -12.41 -32.29 33.79
C LEU A 340 -13.28 -31.37 34.67
N LEU A 341 -14.45 -31.86 35.08
CA LEU A 341 -15.27 -31.28 36.15
C LEU A 341 -15.22 -32.10 37.45
N GLU A 342 -14.39 -33.14 37.50
CA GLU A 342 -14.20 -33.98 38.68
C GLU A 342 -12.73 -33.93 39.12
N GLY A 343 -12.46 -33.28 40.26
CA GLY A 343 -11.16 -33.36 40.95
C GLY A 343 -10.27 -32.12 40.88
N GLY A 344 -10.69 -31.05 41.55
CA GLY A 344 -9.80 -29.95 41.96
C GLY A 344 -9.84 -29.79 43.49
N GLU A 345 -9.34 -30.80 44.22
CA GLU A 345 -9.05 -30.67 45.64
C GLU A 345 -7.85 -29.73 45.82
N GLU A 346 -8.11 -28.45 46.15
CA GLU A 346 -7.16 -27.67 46.94
C GLU A 346 -7.78 -27.41 48.32
N MET A 347 -7.38 -28.30 49.24
CA MET A 347 -7.58 -28.19 50.67
C MET A 347 -6.77 -26.99 51.20
N GLY A 348 -7.46 -25.88 51.49
CA GLY A 348 -6.91 -24.71 52.18
C GLY A 348 -7.70 -24.42 53.45
N MET A 349 -7.12 -24.82 54.59
CA MET A 349 -7.65 -24.73 55.96
C MET A 349 -8.13 -23.32 56.32
N ILE A 350 -9.37 -23.21 56.82
CA ILE A 350 -9.88 -22.02 57.50
C ILE A 350 -9.45 -22.10 58.96
N GLU A 351 -8.41 -21.37 59.33
CA GLU A 351 -8.13 -20.99 60.71
C GLU A 351 -8.30 -19.49 60.84
N ALA A 352 -9.20 -19.06 61.75
CA ALA A 352 -9.49 -17.67 62.00
C ALA A 352 -8.49 -17.07 63.01
N PRO A 353 -7.99 -15.85 62.77
CA PRO A 353 -7.57 -14.98 63.86
C PRO A 353 -8.17 -13.55 63.69
N PRO A 354 -7.96 -12.62 64.63
CA PRO A 354 -9.01 -11.99 65.43
C PRO A 354 -9.51 -10.66 64.86
N VAL A 355 -10.62 -10.19 65.45
CA VAL A 355 -11.19 -8.87 65.22
C VAL A 355 -10.29 -7.80 65.85
N GLU A 356 -9.70 -6.94 65.02
CA GLU A 356 -9.28 -5.60 65.42
C GLU A 356 -9.87 -4.56 64.45
N GLN A 357 -10.46 -3.53 65.05
CA GLN A 357 -11.16 -2.43 64.39
C GLN A 357 -10.14 -1.48 63.74
N GLN A 358 -10.31 -1.12 62.47
CA GLN A 358 -9.66 0.07 61.89
C GLN A 358 -10.46 0.63 60.70
N GLU A 359 -11.04 1.79 60.99
CA GLU A 359 -11.49 2.95 60.22
C GLU A 359 -11.62 2.87 58.67
N MET A 360 -12.81 3.27 58.20
CA MET A 360 -13.09 3.68 56.82
C MET A 360 -12.31 4.97 56.51
N GLU A 361 -11.32 4.89 55.62
CA GLU A 361 -10.71 6.07 55.00
C GLU A 361 -11.20 6.20 53.56
N GLN A 362 -11.71 7.40 53.25
CA GLN A 362 -12.41 7.75 52.03
C GLN A 362 -11.46 7.83 50.83
N ASP A 363 -11.98 7.38 49.69
CA ASP A 363 -11.37 7.36 48.37
C ASP A 363 -10.94 8.76 47.93
N ALA A 364 -9.62 8.98 47.82
CA ALA A 364 -9.02 10.21 47.30
C ALA A 364 -8.18 9.89 46.05
N GLY A 365 -8.84 9.96 44.88
CA GLY A 365 -8.28 10.50 43.63
C GLY A 365 -6.88 10.04 43.20
N GLY A 366 -6.58 8.74 43.28
CA GLY A 366 -5.35 8.14 42.76
C GLY A 366 -5.61 7.20 41.58
N ILE A 367 -4.69 7.16 40.62
CA ILE A 367 -4.82 6.47 39.30
C ILE A 367 -4.91 4.92 39.43
N PHE A 368 -4.82 4.36 40.64
CA PHE A 368 -4.85 2.93 40.88
C PHE A 368 -5.84 2.57 42.00
N ALA A 369 -6.73 1.61 41.74
CA ALA A 369 -7.69 1.10 42.71
C ALA A 369 -6.97 0.42 43.89
N GLY A 370 -7.47 0.59 45.12
CA GLY A 370 -6.84 0.09 46.34
C GLY A 370 -6.53 -1.42 46.36
N SER A 371 -7.31 -2.23 45.63
CA SER A 371 -7.05 -3.67 45.47
C SER A 371 -5.76 -3.98 44.69
N THR A 372 -5.41 -3.14 43.73
CA THR A 372 -4.18 -3.29 42.93
C THR A 372 -2.93 -2.93 43.73
N LEU A 373 -3.02 -1.92 44.60
CA LEU A 373 -1.93 -1.52 45.50
C LEU A 373 -1.67 -2.57 46.59
N ALA A 374 -2.71 -3.20 47.12
CA ALA A 374 -2.58 -4.29 48.09
C ALA A 374 -1.90 -5.53 47.48
N ALA A 375 -2.26 -5.89 46.24
CA ALA A 375 -1.68 -7.02 45.52
C ALA A 375 -0.20 -6.82 45.10
N LEU A 376 0.22 -5.56 44.89
CA LEU A 376 1.62 -5.23 44.59
C LEU A 376 2.52 -5.26 45.83
N ARG A 377 1.96 -4.89 47.00
CA ARG A 377 2.67 -4.97 48.29
C ARG A 377 2.86 -6.41 48.78
N SER A 378 1.87 -7.28 48.59
CA SER A 378 1.98 -8.70 48.96
C SER A 378 3.00 -9.47 48.11
N ARG A 379 3.37 -8.93 46.93
CA ARG A 379 4.37 -9.50 46.03
C ARG A 379 5.79 -8.95 46.24
N GLY A 380 6.03 -8.19 47.32
CA GLY A 380 7.36 -7.75 47.73
C GLY A 380 7.98 -6.65 46.87
N VAL A 381 7.19 -5.95 46.05
CA VAL A 381 7.71 -4.84 45.22
C VAL A 381 7.79 -3.57 46.06
N ALA A 382 9.01 -3.20 46.46
CA ALA A 382 9.27 -1.92 47.12
C ALA A 382 9.51 -0.82 46.05
N PHE A 383 8.62 0.17 45.99
CA PHE A 383 8.84 1.40 45.22
C PHE A 383 9.59 2.41 46.10
N THR A 384 10.79 2.81 45.69
CA THR A 384 11.50 3.93 46.30
C THR A 384 10.87 5.24 45.81
N THR A 385 10.05 5.87 46.65
CA THR A 385 9.55 7.22 46.40
C THR A 385 10.70 8.21 46.59
N ALA A 386 11.09 8.89 45.50
CA ALA A 386 11.95 10.07 45.59
C ALA A 386 11.24 11.16 46.41
N GLN A 387 11.96 11.75 47.37
CA GLN A 387 11.49 12.84 48.22
C GLN A 387 11.00 14.04 47.39
N PRO A 388 9.84 14.65 47.71
CA PRO A 388 9.41 15.88 47.07
C PRO A 388 10.31 17.05 47.47
N LYS A 389 10.90 17.72 46.48
CA LYS A 389 11.68 18.95 46.64
C LYS A 389 10.73 20.10 47.04
N ALA A 390 11.07 20.81 48.11
CA ALA A 390 10.33 21.97 48.62
C ALA A 390 10.16 23.07 47.52
N PRO A 391 9.04 23.81 47.51
CA PRO A 391 8.83 24.88 46.53
C PRO A 391 9.77 26.06 46.78
N ALA A 392 10.56 26.41 45.77
CA ALA A 392 11.43 27.57 45.77
C ALA A 392 10.61 28.86 45.59
N GLN A 393 10.96 29.87 46.37
CA GLN A 393 10.34 31.20 46.40
C GLN A 393 10.46 31.91 45.05
N ALA A 394 9.39 32.58 44.66
CA ALA A 394 9.32 33.46 43.49
C ALA A 394 10.21 34.69 43.69
N GLY A 395 11.25 34.82 42.86
CA GLY A 395 12.04 36.04 42.67
C GLY A 395 11.61 36.80 41.39
N PRO A 396 11.84 38.12 41.33
CA PRO A 396 11.06 39.01 40.48
C PRO A 396 11.49 39.08 39.00
N LEU A 397 10.47 39.37 38.18
CA LEU A 397 10.51 39.78 36.77
C LEU A 397 11.65 40.75 36.45
N VAL A 398 12.54 40.38 35.52
CA VAL A 398 13.45 41.31 34.86
C VAL A 398 12.92 41.53 33.45
N GLY A 399 12.35 42.72 33.23
CA GLY A 399 12.02 43.24 31.91
C GLY A 399 13.28 43.73 31.20
N TYR A 400 13.44 43.35 29.93
CA TYR A 400 14.44 43.94 29.05
C TYR A 400 13.78 45.06 28.24
N GLY A 401 14.05 46.30 28.66
CA GLY A 401 13.81 47.51 27.90
C GLY A 401 15.05 47.94 27.12
N SER A 402 14.81 48.37 25.89
CA SER A 402 15.47 49.43 25.11
C SER A 402 16.67 50.19 25.73
N ASP A 403 17.81 50.19 25.02
CA ASP A 403 18.68 51.37 24.77
C ASP A 403 19.69 51.01 23.64
N SER A 404 19.72 51.62 22.44
CA SER A 404 20.30 52.92 22.00
C SER A 404 21.75 53.24 22.43
N ASP A 405 22.61 53.35 21.39
CA ASP A 405 23.72 54.30 21.13
C ASP A 405 25.04 54.38 21.96
N SER A 406 26.13 54.60 21.18
CA SER A 406 27.49 55.14 21.51
C SER A 406 28.47 54.19 22.22
N ASP A 407 29.73 53.96 21.82
CA ASP A 407 30.75 54.71 21.06
C ASP A 407 31.58 53.76 20.17
#